data_AF-A0A0C9TDD2-F1
#
_entry.id   AF-A0A0C9TDD2-F1
#
_cell.length_a   1.000
_cell.length_b   1.000
_cell.length_c   1.000
_cell.angle_alpha   90.00
_cell.angle_beta   90.00
_cell.angle_gamma   90.00
#
_symmetry.space_group_name_H-M   'P 1'
#
loop_
_entity.id
_entity.type
_entity.pdbx_description
1 polymer ?
#
loop_
_entity_poly.entity_id
_entity_poly.type
_entity_poly.pdbx_seq_one_letter_code
_entity_poly.pdbx_strand_id
1 'polypeptide(L)'
;MAEIPQLRADGQNWTEYCEKLLRVAAQQNLDRLYDRTETLQGDAEDWQQRNAIAKALIVNTIPDSIFLRILQFESAYEFFKALKNLFEQDIATLELLRELRNNRTK
;
A
#
# COMPACT_ATOMS: atom_id res chain seq x y z
N MET A 1 15.60 -8.36 -9.59
CA MET A 1 14.72 -7.75 -8.56
C MET A 1 13.31 -7.76 -9.12
N ALA A 2 12.28 -8.09 -8.33
CA ALA A 2 10.91 -8.00 -8.82
C ALA A 2 10.55 -6.51 -8.96
N GLU A 3 10.04 -6.11 -10.12
CA GLU A 3 9.62 -4.73 -10.34
C GLU A 3 8.23 -4.53 -9.72
N ILE A 4 8.08 -3.46 -8.91
CA ILE A 4 6.80 -3.07 -8.34
C ILE A 4 6.04 -2.31 -9.44
N PRO A 5 4.85 -2.76 -9.86
CA PRO A 5 4.05 -2.04 -10.85
C PRO A 5 3.58 -0.72 -10.26
N GLN A 6 3.34 0.27 -11.11
CA GLN A 6 2.69 1.51 -10.67
C GLN A 6 1.23 1.21 -10.25
N LEU A 7 0.84 1.67 -9.06
CA LEU A 7 -0.53 1.56 -8.58
C LEU A 7 -1.43 2.43 -9.47
N ARG A 8 -2.54 1.87 -9.93
CA ARG A 8 -3.50 2.64 -10.74
C ARG A 8 -4.38 3.47 -9.81
N ALA A 9 -4.71 4.69 -10.23
CA ALA A 9 -5.52 5.62 -9.43
C ALA A 9 -6.93 5.07 -9.10
N ASP A 10 -7.42 4.13 -9.90
CA ASP A 10 -8.69 3.42 -9.72
C ASP A 10 -8.57 2.13 -8.89
N GLY A 11 -7.37 1.78 -8.41
CA GLY A 11 -7.13 0.61 -7.56
C GLY A 11 -7.24 -0.74 -8.26
N GLN A 12 -7.45 -0.80 -9.59
CA GLN A 12 -7.75 -2.06 -10.28
C GLN A 12 -6.64 -3.11 -10.15
N ASN A 13 -5.39 -2.69 -9.96
CA ASN A 13 -4.25 -3.58 -9.76
C ASN A 13 -3.79 -3.65 -8.30
N TRP A 14 -4.63 -3.25 -7.34
CA TRP A 14 -4.28 -3.23 -5.91
C TRP A 14 -3.71 -4.56 -5.42
N THR A 15 -4.37 -5.68 -5.69
CA THR A 15 -3.92 -7.01 -5.24
C THR A 15 -2.53 -7.36 -5.78
N GLU A 16 -2.29 -7.15 -7.08
CA GLU A 16 -1.00 -7.44 -7.71
C GLU A 16 0.10 -6.48 -7.20
N TYR A 17 -0.24 -5.20 -7.05
CA TYR A 17 0.64 -4.19 -6.48
C TYR A 17 1.07 -4.57 -5.06
N CYS A 18 0.12 -4.92 -4.19
CA CYS A 18 0.39 -5.33 -2.82
C CYS A 18 1.28 -6.56 -2.74
N GLU A 19 0.98 -7.60 -3.52
CA GLU A 19 1.79 -8.82 -3.52
C GLU A 19 3.24 -8.53 -3.91
N LYS A 20 3.46 -7.74 -4.97
CA LYS A 20 4.80 -7.39 -5.44
C LYS A 20 5.52 -6.44 -4.48
N LEU A 21 4.84 -5.46 -3.91
CA LEU A 21 5.38 -4.55 -2.91
C LEU A 21 5.85 -5.32 -1.66
N LEU A 22 5.01 -6.19 -1.11
CA LEU A 22 5.34 -7.01 0.07
C LEU A 22 6.49 -7.96 -0.23
N ARG A 23 6.54 -8.56 -1.42
CA ARG A 23 7.66 -9.43 -1.83
C ARG A 23 8.98 -8.66 -1.91
N VAL A 24 8.98 -7.45 -2.47
CA VAL A 24 10.18 -6.61 -2.58
C VAL A 24 10.63 -6.09 -1.21
N ALA A 25 9.67 -5.77 -0.33
CA ALA A 25 9.98 -5.38 1.04
C ALA A 25 10.53 -6.56 1.87
N ALA A 26 9.97 -7.75 1.74
CA ALA A 26 10.49 -8.96 2.40
C ALA A 26 11.93 -9.28 1.97
N GLN A 27 12.27 -9.09 0.68
CA GLN A 27 13.65 -9.21 0.20
C GLN A 27 14.62 -8.22 0.85
N GLN A 28 14.11 -7.08 1.32
CA GLN A 28 14.88 -6.04 1.99
C GLN A 28 14.71 -6.05 3.51
N ASN A 29 13.99 -7.04 4.08
CA ASN A 29 13.60 -7.11 5.49
C ASN A 29 12.82 -5.87 5.98
N LEU A 30 11.97 -5.31 5.11
CA LEU A 30 11.13 -4.13 5.39
C LEU A 30 9.64 -4.48 5.55
N ASP A 31 9.26 -5.74 5.30
CA ASP A 31 7.87 -6.22 5.38
C ASP A 31 7.22 -5.95 6.75
N ARG A 32 8.01 -6.07 7.82
CA ARG A 32 7.56 -5.82 9.20
C ARG A 32 7.19 -4.35 9.49
N LEU A 33 7.68 -3.41 8.68
CA LEU A 33 7.30 -1.99 8.77
C LEU A 33 5.88 -1.73 8.25
N TYR A 34 5.36 -2.58 7.37
CA TYR A 34 4.01 -2.43 6.83
C TYR A 34 2.92 -3.05 7.70
N ASP A 35 3.28 -3.99 8.58
CA ASP A 35 2.35 -4.65 9.50
C ASP A 35 2.44 -4.13 10.94
N ARG A 36 3.29 -3.13 11.21
CA ARG A 36 3.60 -2.61 12.56
C ARG A 36 4.11 -3.69 13.52
N THR A 37 4.62 -4.79 12.99
CA THR A 37 5.15 -5.92 13.77
C THR A 37 6.63 -5.73 14.09
N GLU A 38 7.29 -4.77 13.46
CA GLU A 38 8.64 -4.36 13.85
C GLU A 38 8.58 -3.61 15.19
N THR A 39 8.98 -4.31 16.24
CA THR A 39 9.30 -3.68 17.52
C THR A 39 10.57 -2.84 17.32
N LEU A 40 10.61 -1.64 17.92
CA LEU A 40 11.78 -0.74 17.98
C LEU A 40 12.93 -1.37 18.80
N GLN A 41 13.35 -2.59 18.45
CA GLN A 41 14.41 -3.35 19.10
C GLN A 41 15.79 -3.10 18.46
N GLY A 42 15.84 -2.35 17.37
CA GLY A 42 17.08 -1.84 16.76
C GLY A 42 17.39 -0.40 17.17
N ASP A 43 18.54 0.10 16.72
CA ASP A 43 18.90 1.50 16.88
C ASP A 43 17.84 2.41 16.23
N ALA A 44 17.51 3.54 16.86
CA ALA A 44 16.44 4.43 16.39
C ALA A 44 16.76 4.99 14.99
N GLU A 45 18.04 5.17 14.69
CA GLU A 45 18.55 5.61 13.39
C GLU A 45 18.36 4.55 12.29
N ASP A 46 18.64 3.28 12.60
CA ASP A 46 18.41 2.13 11.68
C ASP A 46 16.92 1.96 11.37
N TRP A 47 16.05 2.11 12.38
CA TRP A 47 14.60 2.09 12.17
C TRP A 47 14.12 3.24 11.29
N GLN A 48 14.57 4.48 11.54
CA GLN A 48 14.20 5.64 10.73
C GLN A 48 14.64 5.50 9.27
N GLN A 49 15.85 4.99 9.04
CA GLN A 49 16.36 4.74 7.70
C GLN A 49 15.51 3.70 6.96
N ARG A 50 15.20 2.56 7.60
CA ARG A 50 14.35 1.51 7.00
C ARG A 50 12.94 2.01 6.73
N ASN A 51 12.36 2.77 7.66
CA ASN A 51 11.05 3.41 7.47
C ASN A 51 11.06 4.39 6.28
N ALA A 52 12.13 5.17 6.10
CA ALA A 52 12.28 6.06 4.96
C ALA A 52 12.37 5.28 3.63
N ILE A 53 13.11 4.16 3.60
CA ILE A 53 13.21 3.29 2.41
C ILE A 53 11.84 2.69 2.08
N ALA A 54 11.12 2.17 3.07
CA ALA A 54 9.78 1.62 2.87
C ALA A 54 8.78 2.68 2.37
N LYS A 55 8.83 3.91 2.90
CA LYS A 55 8.02 5.02 2.36
C LYS A 55 8.39 5.32 0.92
N ALA A 56 9.67 5.38 0.57
CA ALA A 56 10.11 5.65 -0.78
C ALA A 56 9.63 4.59 -1.78
N LEU A 57 9.60 3.31 -1.40
CA LEU A 57 9.05 2.24 -2.24
C LEU A 57 7.58 2.50 -2.61
N ILE A 58 6.78 2.95 -1.63
CA ILE A 58 5.39 3.33 -1.87
C ILE A 58 5.31 4.59 -2.73
N VAL A 59 5.96 5.69 -2.32
CA VAL A 59 5.84 6.99 -2.99
C VAL A 59 6.25 6.93 -4.47
N ASN A 60 7.30 6.17 -4.79
CA ASN A 60 7.78 6.04 -6.16
C ASN A 60 6.86 5.20 -7.08
N THR A 61 5.86 4.53 -6.50
CA THR A 61 5.02 3.57 -7.21
C THR A 61 3.53 3.89 -7.10
N ILE A 62 3.18 5.04 -6.54
CA ILE A 62 1.81 5.54 -6.48
C ILE A 62 1.63 6.84 -7.29
N PRO A 63 0.42 7.09 -7.82
CA PRO A 63 0.05 8.37 -8.42
C PRO A 63 0.09 9.53 -7.41
N ASP A 64 0.46 10.73 -7.89
CA ASP A 64 0.49 11.96 -7.07
C ASP A 64 -0.84 12.25 -6.36
N SER A 65 -1.97 11.96 -7.02
CA SER A 65 -3.30 12.15 -6.44
C SER A 65 -3.55 11.29 -5.19
N ILE A 66 -2.93 10.11 -5.11
CA ILE A 66 -2.98 9.23 -3.95
C ILE A 66 -1.93 9.67 -2.93
N PHE A 67 -0.73 10.03 -3.39
CA PHE A 67 0.34 10.53 -2.53
C PHE A 67 -0.12 11.72 -1.68
N LEU A 68 -0.77 12.72 -2.30
CA LEU A 68 -1.28 13.89 -1.59
C LEU A 68 -2.30 13.56 -0.50
N ARG A 69 -3.02 12.43 -0.59
CA ARG A 69 -3.98 11.98 0.43
C ARG A 69 -3.31 11.33 1.64
N ILE A 70 -2.14 10.73 1.44
CA ILE A 70 -1.42 9.98 2.48
C ILE A 70 -0.19 10.74 3.02
N LEU A 71 0.17 11.88 2.42
CA LEU A 71 1.34 12.68 2.79
C LEU A 71 1.38 13.08 4.28
N GLN A 72 0.22 13.24 4.91
CA GLN A 72 0.07 13.62 6.32
C GLN A 72 0.59 12.56 7.32
N PHE A 73 0.86 11.34 6.86
CA PHE A 73 1.27 10.25 7.74
C PHE A 73 2.80 10.16 7.91
N GLU A 74 3.23 9.75 9.10
CA GLU A 74 4.66 9.78 9.44
C GLU A 74 5.39 8.48 9.08
N SER A 75 4.70 7.33 9.07
CA SER A 75 5.29 6.00 8.90
C SER A 75 4.86 5.26 7.63
N ALA A 76 5.71 4.33 7.19
CA ALA A 76 5.40 3.39 6.11
C ALA A 76 4.17 2.52 6.41
N TYR A 77 3.98 2.16 7.69
CA TYR A 77 2.77 1.49 8.18
C TYR A 77 1.51 2.29 7.88
N GLU A 78 1.47 3.56 8.27
CA GLU A 78 0.29 4.41 8.07
C GLU A 78 0.05 4.68 6.58
N PHE A 79 1.11 4.79 5.77
CA PHE A 79 0.99 4.84 4.31
C PHE A 79 0.30 3.59 3.77
N PHE A 80 0.82 2.41 4.11
CA PHE A 80 0.30 1.13 3.63
C PHE A 80 -1.13 0.88 4.11
N LYS A 81 -1.43 1.19 5.37
CA LYS A 81 -2.77 1.11 5.96
C LYS A 81 -3.75 2.06 5.27
N ALA A 82 -3.34 3.28 4.96
CA ALA A 82 -4.19 4.23 4.25
C ALA A 82 -4.51 3.74 2.83
N LEU A 83 -3.52 3.20 2.11
CA LEU A 83 -3.74 2.57 0.80
C LEU A 83 -4.69 1.37 0.92
N LYS A 84 -4.49 0.52 1.92
CA LYS A 84 -5.36 -0.62 2.20
C LYS A 84 -6.81 -0.20 2.43
N ASN A 85 -7.02 0.83 3.23
CA ASN A 85 -8.35 1.40 3.46
C ASN A 85 -8.95 2.00 2.19
N LEU A 86 -8.15 2.67 1.36
CA LEU A 86 -8.62 3.24 0.09
C LEU A 86 -9.08 2.17 -0.89
N PHE A 87 -8.34 1.07 -1.03
CA PHE A 87 -8.56 0.12 -2.12
C PHE A 87 -9.29 -1.15 -1.70
N GLU A 88 -9.14 -1.64 -0.47
CA GLU A 88 -9.90 -2.82 -0.03
C GLU A 88 -11.37 -2.47 0.29
N GLN A 89 -11.65 -1.27 0.82
CA GLN A 89 -13.03 -0.82 1.00
C GLN A 89 -13.72 -0.52 -0.34
N ASP A 90 -13.00 0.06 -1.30
CA ASP A 90 -13.53 0.31 -2.64
C ASP A 90 -13.78 -0.99 -3.41
N ILE A 91 -12.96 -2.03 -3.29
CA ILE A 91 -13.21 -3.32 -3.97
C ILE A 91 -14.53 -3.93 -3.51
N ALA A 92 -14.77 -4.03 -2.19
CA ALA A 92 -16.03 -4.57 -1.65
C ALA A 92 -17.25 -3.72 -2.07
N THR A 93 -17.10 -2.39 -2.06
CA THR A 93 -18.16 -1.46 -2.47
C THR A 93 -18.42 -1.53 -3.97
N LEU A 94 -17.39 -1.66 -4.80
CA LEU A 94 -17.49 -1.75 -6.25
C LEU A 94 -18.02 -3.11 -6.72
N GLU A 95 -17.68 -4.22 -6.06
CA GLU A 95 -18.29 -5.52 -6.32
C GLU A 95 -19.78 -5.48 -6.02
N LEU A 96 -20.18 -4.95 -4.87
CA LEU A 96 -21.59 -4.77 -4.51
C LEU A 96 -22.34 -3.90 -5.54
N LEU A 97 -21.74 -2.79 -5.96
CA LEU A 97 -22.34 -1.91 -6.98
C LEU A 97 -22.43 -2.58 -8.36
N ARG A 98 -21.45 -3.39 -8.75
CA ARG A 98 -21.49 -4.19 -9.99
C ARG A 98 -22.59 -5.24 -9.93
N GLU A 99 -22.75 -5.94 -8.81
CA GLU A 99 -23.84 -6.89 -8.60
C GLU A 99 -25.22 -6.22 -8.66
N LEU A 100 -25.40 -5.11 -7.94
CA LEU A 100 -26.65 -4.34 -7.97
C LEU A 100 -26.97 -3.81 -9.38
N ARG A 101 -25.95 -3.40 -10.15
CA ARG A 101 -26.12 -2.93 -11.53
C ARG A 101 -26.50 -4.09 -12.47
N ASN A 102 -25.84 -5.23 -12.36
CA ASN A 102 -26.13 -6.42 -13.18
C ASN A 102 -27.53 -7.01 -12.87
N ASN A 103 -27.98 -6.92 -11.62
CA ASN A 103 -29.30 -7.36 -11.21
C ASN A 103 -30.44 -6.44 -11.68
N ARG A 104 -30.15 -5.17 -12.03
CA ARG A 104 -31.14 -4.23 -12.61
C ARG A 104 -31.29 -4.34 -14.13
N THR A 105 -30.36 -5.02 -14.80
CA THR A 105 -30.39 -5.27 -16.25
C THR A 105 -31.01 -6.62 -16.63
N LYS A 106 -31.60 -7.33 -15.67
CA LYS A 106 -32.37 -8.58 -15.88
C LYS A 106 -33.86 -8.33 -15.80
#